data_AF-A0A7S3NYY2-F1
#
_entry.id   AF-A0A7S3NYY2-F1
#
_cell.length_a   1.000
_cell.length_b   1.000
_cell.length_c   1.000
_cell.angle_alpha   90.00
_cell.angle_beta   90.00
_cell.angle_gamma   90.00
#
_symmetry.space_group_name_H-M   'P 1'
#
loop_
_entity.id
_entity.type
_entity.pdbx_description
1 polymer ?
#
loop_
_entity_poly.entity_id
_entity_poly.type
_entity_poly.pdbx_seq_one_letter_code
_entity_poly.pdbx_strand_id
1 'polypeptide(L)'
;MESLAAKQNYSHIITAGDNFYIMGIPNINFRLHPWLVTSVYRRDYIGQLKIYPTLGNHDCHSDYRNEILYSQYNDQWEMESDYYELSTPLNDGSGKNFVNLMLNTCKLLCAEGNRTGQHYCESLHTEIGSPPVVEHYEWLEAKLKEHS
;
A
#
# COMPACT_ATOMS: atom_id res chain seq x y z
N MET A 1 14.56 -3.72 -12.95
CA MET A 1 14.03 -2.41 -12.54
C MET A 1 14.99 -1.29 -12.97
N GLU A 2 16.23 -1.27 -12.48
CA GLU A 2 17.22 -0.23 -12.85
C GLU A 2 17.46 -0.11 -14.37
N SER A 3 17.62 -1.22 -15.09
CA SER A 3 17.85 -1.18 -16.54
C SER A 3 16.68 -0.63 -17.37
N LEU A 4 15.48 -0.64 -16.79
CA LEU A 4 14.29 0.01 -17.37
C LEU A 4 14.23 1.48 -16.97
N ALA A 5 14.47 1.79 -15.68
CA ALA A 5 14.54 3.16 -15.15
C ALA A 5 15.65 4.01 -15.78
N ALA A 6 16.73 3.39 -16.24
CA ALA A 6 17.77 4.08 -16.99
C ALA A 6 17.33 4.50 -18.41
N LYS A 7 16.25 3.91 -18.95
CA LYS A 7 15.79 4.11 -20.33
C LYS A 7 14.53 4.96 -20.43
N GLN A 8 13.76 5.05 -19.35
CA GLN A 8 12.48 5.73 -19.29
C GLN A 8 12.38 6.51 -18.00
N ASN A 9 11.69 7.65 -18.05
CA ASN A 9 11.42 8.42 -16.84
C ASN A 9 10.14 7.89 -16.17
N TYR A 10 10.26 7.50 -14.91
CA TYR A 10 9.13 7.10 -14.08
C TYR A 10 8.85 8.21 -13.05
N SER A 11 7.59 8.44 -12.73
CA SER A 11 7.18 9.47 -11.77
C SER A 11 7.20 8.97 -10.32
N HIS A 12 6.85 7.70 -10.12
CA HIS A 12 6.75 7.06 -8.81
C HIS A 12 6.71 5.53 -8.96
N ILE A 13 6.69 4.83 -7.82
CA ILE A 13 6.52 3.39 -7.70
C ILE A 13 5.22 3.12 -6.95
N ILE A 14 4.44 2.15 -7.40
CA ILE A 14 3.28 1.63 -6.67
C ILE A 14 3.58 0.18 -6.31
N THR A 15 3.35 -0.22 -5.05
CA THR A 15 3.36 -1.64 -4.67
C THR A 15 1.93 -2.16 -4.62
N ALA A 16 1.75 -3.45 -4.93
CA ALA A 16 0.44 -4.11 -4.92
C ALA A 16 0.21 -4.94 -3.65
N GLY A 17 0.91 -4.61 -2.56
CA GLY A 17 0.89 -5.36 -1.30
C GLY A 17 2.01 -6.39 -1.15
N ASP A 18 1.97 -7.08 -0.01
CA ASP A 18 2.97 -8.02 0.46
C ASP A 18 4.37 -7.38 0.48
N ASN A 19 4.42 -6.19 1.07
CA ASN A 19 5.60 -5.36 1.12
C ASN A 19 6.67 -5.98 2.01
N PHE A 20 6.27 -6.58 3.14
CA PHE A 20 7.21 -7.11 4.14
C PHE A 20 6.85 -8.55 4.51
N TYR A 21 7.46 -9.51 3.80
CA TYR A 21 7.29 -10.93 4.10
C TYR A 21 7.98 -11.34 5.43
N ILE A 22 7.42 -12.26 6.22
CA ILE A 22 6.10 -12.93 6.09
C ILE A 22 5.05 -12.35 7.06
N MET A 23 5.42 -11.38 7.91
CA MET A 23 4.61 -10.86 9.01
C MET A 23 4.55 -9.32 9.05
N GLY A 24 4.67 -8.64 7.91
CA GLY A 24 4.61 -7.18 7.86
C GLY A 24 5.75 -6.52 8.65
N ILE A 25 5.41 -5.42 9.32
CA ILE A 25 6.25 -4.76 10.33
C ILE A 25 5.61 -5.01 11.71
N PRO A 26 6.07 -6.01 12.49
CA PRO A 26 5.43 -6.31 13.78
C PRO A 26 5.56 -5.21 14.84
N ASN A 27 6.63 -4.41 14.75
CA ASN A 27 6.90 -3.34 15.70
C ASN A 27 7.72 -2.24 15.03
N ILE A 28 7.13 -1.04 14.92
CA ILE A 28 7.76 0.13 14.30
C ILE A 28 9.05 0.61 14.98
N ASN A 29 9.32 0.18 16.21
CA ASN A 29 10.59 0.48 16.88
C ASN A 29 11.75 -0.39 16.38
N PHE A 30 11.47 -1.56 15.76
CA PHE A 30 12.48 -2.47 15.21
C PHE A 30 12.46 -2.43 13.67
N ARG A 31 13.16 -1.45 13.09
CA ARG A 31 13.09 -1.14 11.65
C ARG A 31 14.14 -1.80 10.77
N LEU A 32 14.94 -2.75 11.28
CA LEU A 32 15.99 -3.38 10.48
C LEU A 32 15.40 -4.11 9.26
N HIS A 33 14.34 -4.88 9.46
CA HIS A 33 13.67 -5.61 8.38
C HIS A 33 13.09 -4.67 7.31
N PRO A 34 12.20 -3.70 7.64
CA PRO A 34 11.66 -2.82 6.62
C PRO A 34 12.73 -1.95 5.97
N TRP A 35 13.78 -1.54 6.69
CA TRP A 35 14.91 -0.83 6.10
C TRP A 35 15.67 -1.68 5.08
N LEU A 36 15.95 -2.96 5.39
CA LEU A 36 16.61 -3.86 4.44
C LEU A 36 15.80 -4.04 3.17
N VAL A 37 14.50 -4.30 3.32
CA VAL A 37 13.58 -4.45 2.19
C VAL A 37 13.53 -3.17 1.36
N THR A 38 13.34 -2.00 1.98
CA THR A 38 13.24 -0.76 1.21
C THR A 38 14.57 -0.22 0.70
N SER A 39 15.71 -0.65 1.26
CA SER A 39 17.03 -0.26 0.78
C SER A 39 17.29 -0.64 -0.69
N VAL A 40 16.57 -1.65 -1.21
CA VAL A 40 16.69 -2.06 -2.62
C VAL A 40 16.21 -0.97 -3.59
N TYR A 41 15.41 0.00 -3.12
CA TYR A 41 14.95 1.13 -3.94
C TYR A 41 15.90 2.33 -3.90
N ARG A 42 16.94 2.31 -3.06
CA ARG A 42 17.95 3.38 -2.94
C ARG A 42 19.08 3.23 -3.97
N ARG A 43 18.69 3.03 -5.22
CA ARG A 43 19.57 2.76 -6.36
C ARG A 43 19.51 3.88 -7.38
N ASP A 44 20.47 3.92 -8.29
CA ASP A 44 20.47 4.90 -9.39
C ASP A 44 19.15 4.85 -10.17
N TYR A 45 18.69 6.01 -10.62
CA TYR A 45 17.46 6.22 -11.40
C TYR A 45 16.12 5.98 -10.68
N ILE A 46 16.10 5.28 -9.53
CA ILE A 46 14.88 5.02 -8.76
C ILE A 46 14.92 5.55 -7.31
N GLY A 47 16.10 5.88 -6.79
CA GLY A 47 16.30 6.37 -5.41
C GLY A 47 15.62 7.70 -5.08
N GLN A 48 15.25 8.46 -6.12
CA GLN A 48 14.50 9.70 -5.99
C GLN A 48 12.98 9.53 -6.10
N LEU A 49 12.51 8.33 -6.47
CA LEU A 49 11.08 8.07 -6.66
C LEU A 49 10.40 7.81 -5.32
N LYS A 50 9.20 8.35 -5.17
CA LYS A 50 8.27 8.00 -4.10
C LYS A 50 7.63 6.65 -4.37
N ILE A 51 7.35 5.93 -3.29
CA ILE A 51 6.74 4.60 -3.25
C ILE A 51 5.39 4.76 -2.55
N TYR A 52 4.32 4.49 -3.28
CA TYR A 52 2.93 4.51 -2.82
C TYR A 52 2.45 3.07 -2.66
N PRO A 53 2.47 2.51 -1.45
CA PRO A 53 2.16 1.11 -1.24
C PRO A 53 0.66 0.85 -1.10
N THR A 54 0.22 -0.34 -1.47
CA THR A 54 -1.00 -0.96 -0.92
C THR A 54 -0.62 -2.08 0.06
N LEU A 55 -1.61 -2.65 0.74
CA LEU A 55 -1.43 -3.75 1.68
C LEU A 55 -1.78 -5.09 1.04
N GLY A 56 -0.97 -6.11 1.32
CA GLY A 56 -1.24 -7.51 1.01
C GLY A 56 -1.44 -8.35 2.27
N ASN A 57 -1.76 -9.63 2.13
CA ASN A 57 -2.10 -10.48 3.28
C ASN A 57 -0.94 -10.63 4.27
N HIS A 58 0.32 -10.61 3.82
CA HIS A 58 1.47 -10.73 4.72
C HIS A 58 1.69 -9.50 5.59
N ASP A 59 1.39 -8.31 5.06
CA ASP A 59 1.45 -7.04 5.77
C ASP A 59 0.46 -7.03 6.94
N CYS A 60 -0.69 -7.65 6.69
CA CYS A 60 -1.84 -7.79 7.57
C CYS A 60 -1.71 -8.90 8.63
N HIS A 61 -0.66 -9.73 8.59
CA HIS A 61 -0.37 -10.66 9.70
C HIS A 61 0.12 -9.94 10.98
N SER A 62 0.43 -8.65 10.87
CA SER A 62 0.73 -7.77 12.00
C SER A 62 -0.10 -6.50 11.90
N ASP A 63 0.09 -5.55 12.83
CA ASP A 63 -0.57 -4.24 12.72
C ASP A 63 -0.02 -3.47 11.52
N TYR A 64 -0.75 -3.51 10.39
CA TYR A 64 -0.42 -2.80 9.15
C TYR A 64 -0.21 -1.30 9.36
N ARG A 65 -0.72 -0.71 10.45
CA ARG A 65 -0.48 0.70 10.79
C ARG A 65 1.01 1.00 10.98
N ASN A 66 1.82 0.00 11.27
CA ASN A 66 3.27 0.17 11.32
C ASN A 66 3.85 0.54 9.94
N GLU A 67 3.23 0.16 8.82
CA GLU A 67 3.65 0.63 7.49
C GLU A 67 3.26 2.08 7.21
N ILE A 68 2.11 2.52 7.71
CA ILE A 68 1.70 3.94 7.68
C ILE A 68 2.70 4.76 8.51
N LEU A 69 3.02 4.32 9.72
CA LEU A 69 4.02 4.96 10.59
C LEU A 69 5.43 4.91 9.98
N TYR A 70 5.73 3.91 9.15
CA TYR A 70 7.03 3.78 8.50
C TYR A 70 7.32 4.94 7.52
N SER A 71 6.29 5.60 6.99
CA SER A 71 6.42 6.83 6.20
C SER A 71 7.19 7.95 6.93
N GLN A 72 7.22 7.93 8.26
CA GLN A 72 7.98 8.90 9.07
C GLN A 72 9.49 8.61 9.08
N TYR A 73 9.91 7.41 8.70
CA TYR A 73 11.29 6.93 8.80
C TYR A 73 11.96 6.71 7.44
N ASN A 74 11.19 6.58 6.38
CA ASN A 74 11.68 6.40 5.02
C ASN A 74 11.07 7.46 4.11
N ASP A 75 11.91 8.38 3.64
CA ASP A 75 11.54 9.50 2.78
C ASP A 75 11.04 9.08 1.39
N GLN A 76 11.36 7.87 0.93
CA GLN A 76 10.75 7.32 -0.29
C GLN A 76 9.37 6.70 -0.04
N TRP A 77 9.01 6.35 1.19
CA TRP A 77 7.79 5.60 1.50
C TRP A 77 6.65 6.56 1.87
N GLU A 78 5.59 6.61 1.06
CA GLU A 78 4.44 7.49 1.25
C GLU A 78 3.15 6.68 1.36
N MET A 79 2.80 6.34 2.60
CA MET A 79 1.53 5.71 2.95
C MET A 79 0.84 6.52 4.04
N GLU A 80 -0.17 7.30 3.66
CA GLU A 80 -0.89 8.22 4.58
C GLU A 80 -2.02 7.52 5.36
N SER A 81 -2.63 6.51 4.74
CA SER A 81 -3.70 5.69 5.30
C SER A 81 -3.66 4.29 4.69
N ASP A 82 -4.48 3.37 5.19
CA ASP A 82 -4.58 2.00 4.68
C ASP A 82 -5.31 1.92 3.33
N TYR A 83 -6.10 2.94 2.99
CA TYR A 83 -6.70 3.15 1.66
C TYR A 83 -6.73 4.65 1.35
N TYR A 84 -6.43 5.04 0.11
CA TYR A 84 -6.28 6.45 -0.27
C TYR A 84 -6.41 6.66 -1.79
N GLU A 85 -6.57 7.92 -2.20
CA GLU A 85 -6.55 8.33 -3.60
C GLU A 85 -5.15 8.88 -3.93
N LEU A 86 -4.51 8.36 -4.97
CA LEU A 86 -3.29 8.91 -5.55
C LEU A 86 -3.61 9.58 -6.88
N SER A 87 -3.52 10.90 -6.92
CA SER A 87 -3.74 11.71 -8.12
C SER A 87 -2.40 12.14 -8.73
N THR A 88 -2.08 11.66 -9.93
CA THR A 88 -0.83 11.98 -10.63
C THR A 88 -1.09 12.80 -11.89
N PRO A 89 -0.49 13.98 -12.06
CA PRO A 89 -0.61 14.74 -13.31
C PRO A 89 -0.06 13.97 -14.52
N LEU A 90 -0.79 13.99 -15.63
CA LEU A 90 -0.33 13.35 -16.89
C LEU A 90 0.85 14.08 -17.54
N ASN A 91 1.08 15.35 -17.20
CA ASN A 91 2.14 16.21 -17.74
C ASN A 91 2.14 16.31 -19.29
N ASP A 92 0.99 16.09 -19.93
CA ASP A 92 0.79 16.13 -21.38
C ASP A 92 0.18 17.47 -21.86
N GLY A 93 0.11 18.47 -20.97
CA GLY A 93 -0.51 19.77 -21.22
C GLY A 93 -2.05 19.77 -21.15
N SER A 94 -2.70 18.62 -20.94
CA SER A 94 -4.16 18.55 -20.83
C SER A 94 -4.71 19.07 -19.50
N GLY A 95 -3.84 19.22 -18.49
CA GLY A 95 -4.23 19.53 -17.11
C GLY A 95 -4.96 18.39 -16.40
N LYS A 96 -4.99 17.18 -16.98
CA LYS A 96 -5.66 16.01 -16.40
C LYS A 96 -4.72 15.22 -15.49
N ASN A 97 -5.33 14.51 -14.53
CA ASN A 97 -4.66 13.58 -13.64
C ASN A 97 -5.06 12.14 -13.97
N PHE A 98 -4.12 11.21 -13.76
CA PHE A 98 -4.37 9.80 -13.61
C PHE A 98 -4.63 9.50 -12.12
N VAL A 99 -5.79 8.92 -11.82
CA VAL A 99 -6.22 8.64 -10.45
C VAL A 99 -6.12 7.15 -10.16
N ASN A 100 -5.42 6.80 -9.09
CA ASN A 100 -5.38 5.45 -8.55
C ASN A 100 -6.16 5.43 -7.23
N LEU A 101 -7.09 4.48 -7.09
CA LEU A 101 -7.75 4.21 -5.82
C LEU A 101 -7.04 3.04 -5.15
N MET A 102 -6.31 3.34 -4.09
CA MET A 102 -5.45 2.43 -3.36
C MET A 102 -6.27 1.77 -2.25
N LEU A 103 -6.42 0.44 -2.29
CA LEU A 103 -7.36 -0.28 -1.43
C LEU A 103 -6.63 -1.13 -0.38
N ASN A 104 -7.18 -1.17 0.84
CA ASN A 104 -6.89 -2.20 1.83
C ASN A 104 -7.78 -3.43 1.61
N THR A 105 -7.32 -4.38 0.80
CA THR A 105 -8.09 -5.60 0.54
C THR A 105 -8.08 -6.57 1.72
N CYS A 106 -7.11 -6.54 2.63
CA CYS A 106 -7.19 -7.33 3.87
C CYS A 106 -8.41 -6.96 4.71
N LYS A 107 -8.77 -5.68 4.71
CA LYS A 107 -9.94 -5.13 5.42
C LYS A 107 -11.25 -5.42 4.67
N LEU A 108 -11.24 -5.30 3.34
CA LEU A 108 -12.45 -5.51 2.52
C LEU A 108 -12.78 -6.98 2.27
N LEU A 109 -11.74 -7.78 2.00
CA LEU A 109 -11.83 -9.16 1.58
C LEU A 109 -11.14 -10.00 2.64
N CYS A 110 -11.94 -10.65 3.47
CA CYS A 110 -11.46 -11.72 4.34
C CYS A 110 -10.87 -12.83 3.46
N ALA A 111 -9.53 -12.89 3.34
CA ALA A 111 -8.86 -13.92 2.55
C ALA A 111 -8.59 -15.16 3.41
N GLU A 112 -9.01 -16.33 2.92
CA GLU A 112 -8.66 -17.64 3.47
C GLU A 112 -7.16 -17.91 3.26
N GLY A 113 -6.43 -18.16 4.35
CA GLY A 113 -4.98 -18.37 4.30
C GLY A 113 -4.50 -19.77 4.66
N ASN A 114 -5.37 -20.79 4.73
CA ASN A 114 -4.90 -22.14 5.01
C ASN A 114 -5.67 -23.23 4.28
N ARG A 115 -4.97 -24.34 3.94
CA ARG A 115 -5.55 -25.59 3.38
C ARG A 115 -6.55 -26.27 4.34
N THR A 116 -6.77 -25.69 5.53
CA THR A 116 -7.64 -26.17 6.60
C THR A 116 -8.87 -25.29 6.84
N GLY A 117 -9.06 -24.19 6.10
CA GLY A 117 -10.25 -23.33 6.24
C GLY A 117 -10.26 -22.44 7.48
N GLN A 118 -9.09 -22.15 8.07
CA GLN A 118 -8.99 -21.24 9.22
C GLN A 118 -8.79 -19.80 8.74
N HIS A 119 -9.73 -18.91 9.11
CA HIS A 119 -9.72 -17.51 8.70
C HIS A 119 -8.66 -16.72 9.49
N TYR A 120 -7.72 -16.06 8.79
CA TYR A 120 -6.86 -15.04 9.42
C TYR A 120 -7.66 -13.81 9.88
N CYS A 121 -8.94 -13.73 9.55
CA CYS A 121 -9.84 -12.62 9.87
C CYS A 121 -10.07 -12.46 11.38
N GLU A 122 -9.93 -13.53 12.18
CA GLU A 122 -9.95 -13.42 13.66
C GLU A 122 -8.78 -12.57 14.19
N SER A 123 -7.62 -12.59 13.51
CA SER A 123 -6.46 -11.77 13.87
C SER A 123 -6.53 -10.34 13.33
N LEU A 124 -7.35 -10.10 12.28
CA LEU A 124 -7.57 -8.78 11.68
C LEU A 124 -8.77 -8.03 12.26
N HIS A 125 -9.60 -8.69 13.08
CA HIS A 125 -10.78 -8.12 13.75
C HIS A 125 -11.80 -7.43 12.82
N THR A 126 -11.84 -7.79 11.53
CA THR A 126 -12.75 -7.16 10.55
C THR A 126 -13.89 -8.09 10.19
N GLU A 127 -15.07 -7.82 10.74
CA GLU A 127 -16.32 -8.47 10.32
C GLU A 127 -16.87 -7.74 9.08
N ILE A 128 -17.37 -8.50 8.09
CA ILE A 128 -18.07 -7.94 6.94
C ILE A 128 -19.27 -7.14 7.45
N GLY A 129 -19.41 -5.88 7.02
CA GLY A 129 -20.46 -4.97 7.50
C GLY A 129 -20.13 -4.26 8.82
N SER A 130 -18.97 -4.51 9.43
CA SER A 130 -18.47 -3.67 10.52
C SER A 130 -18.27 -2.23 10.05
N PRO A 131 -18.40 -1.22 10.94
CA PRO A 131 -18.28 0.19 10.56
C PRO A 131 -17.01 0.52 9.74
N PRO A 132 -15.81 0.01 10.07
CA PRO A 132 -14.60 0.30 9.28
C PRO A 132 -14.64 -0.28 7.85
N VAL A 133 -15.32 -1.41 7.65
CA VAL A 133 -15.48 -2.03 6.32
C VAL A 133 -16.50 -1.25 5.50
N VAL A 134 -17.63 -0.88 6.12
CA VAL A 134 -18.67 -0.06 5.49
C VAL A 134 -18.09 1.29 5.07
N GLU A 135 -17.36 1.97 5.94
CA GLU A 135 -16.71 3.26 5.66
C GLU A 135 -15.77 3.17 4.45
N HIS A 136 -14.98 2.09 4.34
CA HIS A 136 -14.07 1.91 3.23
C HIS A 136 -14.82 1.65 1.91
N TYR A 137 -15.90 0.86 1.92
CA TYR A 137 -16.75 0.68 0.74
C TYR A 137 -17.46 1.98 0.34
N GLU A 138 -18.02 2.73 1.29
CA GLU A 138 -18.67 4.01 1.03
C GLU A 138 -17.69 5.04 0.46
N TRP A 139 -16.45 5.08 0.98
CA TRP A 139 -15.38 5.89 0.42
C TRP A 139 -15.07 5.50 -1.03
N LEU A 140 -14.92 4.20 -1.32
CA LEU A 140 -14.64 3.70 -2.67
C LEU A 140 -15.77 4.08 -3.64
N GLU A 141 -17.03 3.88 -3.25
CA GLU A 141 -18.17 4.27 -4.06
C GLU A 141 -18.21 5.79 -4.32
N ALA A 142 -17.94 6.60 -3.29
CA ALA A 142 -17.91 8.05 -3.43
C ALA A 142 -16.83 8.49 -4.42
N LYS A 143 -15.62 7.91 -4.33
CA LYS A 143 -14.52 8.20 -5.26
C LYS A 143 -14.79 7.73 -6.68
N LEU A 144 -15.41 6.57 -6.86
CA LEU A 144 -15.81 6.11 -8.19
C LEU A 144 -16.86 7.04 -8.82
N LYS A 145 -17.82 7.57 -8.04
CA LYS A 145 -18.82 8.55 -8.51
C LYS A 145 -18.19 9.92 -8.81
N GLU A 146 -17.16 10.31 -8.07
CA GLU A 146 -16.42 11.57 -8.29
C GLU A 146 -15.70 11.58 -9.66
N HIS A 147 -15.20 10.42 -10.09
CA HIS A 147 -14.38 10.28 -11.31
C HIS A 147 -15.11 9.61 -12.49
N SER A 148 -16.42 9.33 -12.38
CA SER A 148 -17.28 8.78 -13.46
C SER A 148 -17.98 9.87 -14.27
#